data_AF-A0A9D4SN79-F1
#
_entry.id   AF-A0A9D4SN79-F1
#
_cell.length_a   1.000
_cell.length_b   1.000
_cell.length_c   1.000
_cell.angle_alpha   90.00
_cell.angle_beta   90.00
_cell.angle_gamma   90.00
#
_symmetry.space_group_name_H-M   'P 1'
#
loop_
_entity.id
_entity.type
_entity.pdbx_description
1 polymer ?
#
loop_
_entity_poly.entity_id
_entity_poly.type
_entity_poly.pdbx_seq_one_letter_code
_entity_poly.pdbx_strand_id
1 'polypeptide(L)'
;MTTRFQSRTQVRLSILGTRPGPSWRPVLGIASVLVSIQSLMDEEPFYNEPGTTWMPVSTEQYNDRVGHETVRVAVCDVVEACLRDQPPYPPYLVGVILKTFAESYDKYESRVKALAELDSARRLFQTMGLTTAYLYEPLLSRLRQLGQRVKEKIEADGTGR
;
A
#
# COMPACT_ATOMS: atom_id res chain seq x y z
N MET A 1 -11.26 -18.41 0.53
CA MET A 1 -11.16 -17.37 1.58
C MET A 1 -10.75 -16.11 0.83
N THR A 2 -11.61 -15.12 0.70
CA THR A 2 -11.29 -13.93 -0.14
C THR A 2 -11.98 -12.70 0.45
N THR A 3 -11.17 -11.74 0.92
CA THR A 3 -11.55 -10.56 1.72
C THR A 3 -11.09 -9.26 1.01
N ARG A 4 -11.53 -8.06 1.42
CA ARG A 4 -11.40 -6.79 0.65
C ARG A 4 -11.25 -5.55 1.55
N PHE A 5 -10.68 -4.45 1.04
CA PHE A 5 -10.61 -3.10 1.69
C PHE A 5 -11.56 -2.09 0.99
N GLN A 6 -12.12 -1.10 1.69
CA GLN A 6 -13.00 -0.05 1.12
C GLN A 6 -12.53 1.37 1.48
N SER A 7 -13.13 2.40 0.85
CA SER A 7 -12.82 3.83 1.04
C SER A 7 -13.13 4.39 2.45
N ARG A 8 -13.90 3.66 3.25
CA ARG A 8 -14.02 3.86 4.71
C ARG A 8 -13.05 2.90 5.38
N THR A 9 -12.48 3.30 6.52
CA THR A 9 -11.52 2.55 7.36
C THR A 9 -11.98 1.15 7.83
N GLN A 10 -13.03 0.59 7.24
CA GLN A 10 -13.65 -0.69 7.55
C GLN A 10 -13.06 -1.82 6.70
N VAL A 11 -12.51 -2.82 7.39
CA VAL A 11 -12.08 -4.09 6.80
C VAL A 11 -13.29 -5.04 6.74
N ARG A 12 -13.57 -5.62 5.57
CA ARG A 12 -14.75 -6.50 5.37
C ARG A 12 -14.38 -7.99 5.37
N LEU A 13 -14.27 -8.58 6.56
CA LEU A 13 -13.97 -9.98 6.89
C LEU A 13 -15.20 -10.77 7.33
N SER A 14 -15.42 -11.96 6.74
CA SER A 14 -16.50 -12.86 7.18
C SER A 14 -16.29 -13.35 8.62
N ILE A 15 -15.03 -13.63 8.98
CA ILE A 15 -14.65 -14.02 10.34
C ILE A 15 -14.86 -12.91 11.37
N LEU A 16 -15.05 -11.66 10.93
CA LEU A 16 -15.42 -10.52 11.78
C LEU A 16 -16.88 -10.10 11.60
N GLY A 17 -17.70 -10.90 10.91
CA GLY A 17 -19.14 -10.64 10.74
C GLY A 17 -19.49 -9.47 9.81
N THR A 18 -18.53 -8.93 9.04
CA THR A 18 -18.74 -7.76 8.17
C THR A 18 -19.02 -8.14 6.70
N ARG A 19 -19.08 -9.45 6.40
CA ARG A 19 -19.47 -10.01 5.10
C ARG A 19 -20.07 -11.41 5.30
N PRO A 20 -20.98 -11.87 4.42
CA PRO A 20 -21.32 -13.29 4.31
C PRO A 20 -20.09 -14.20 4.15
N GLY A 21 -20.08 -15.34 4.85
CA GLY A 21 -19.00 -16.33 4.80
C GLY A 21 -18.81 -17.04 6.15
N PRO A 22 -17.71 -17.78 6.35
CA PRO A 22 -17.43 -18.44 7.61
C PRO A 22 -17.32 -17.41 8.73
N SER A 23 -18.06 -17.65 9.81
CA SER A 23 -18.13 -16.79 11.00
C SER A 23 -16.94 -17.01 11.94
N TRP A 24 -16.79 -16.11 12.91
CA TRP A 24 -15.83 -16.26 14.00
C TRP A 24 -15.98 -17.63 14.68
N ARG A 25 -14.86 -18.29 14.95
CA ARG A 25 -14.79 -19.54 15.73
C ARG A 25 -13.76 -19.35 16.85
N PRO A 26 -13.96 -19.91 18.06
CA PRO A 26 -13.01 -19.77 19.17
C PRO A 26 -11.58 -20.27 18.88
N VAL A 27 -11.41 -21.11 17.86
CA VAL A 27 -10.09 -21.57 17.38
C VAL A 27 -9.31 -20.47 16.63
N LEU A 28 -9.98 -19.40 16.20
CA LEU A 28 -9.35 -18.26 15.55
C LEU A 28 -8.71 -17.32 16.58
N GLY A 29 -7.60 -16.70 16.18
CA GLY A 29 -6.90 -15.70 16.98
C GLY A 29 -6.43 -14.52 16.12
N ILE A 30 -5.75 -13.56 16.74
CA ILE A 30 -5.26 -12.35 16.06
C ILE A 30 -4.38 -12.71 14.86
N ALA A 31 -3.53 -13.73 14.98
CA ALA A 31 -2.70 -14.20 13.86
C ALA A 31 -3.54 -14.62 12.64
N SER A 32 -4.62 -15.37 12.86
CA SER A 32 -5.52 -15.79 11.76
C SER A 32 -6.25 -14.60 11.12
N VAL A 33 -6.56 -13.56 11.91
CA VAL A 33 -7.13 -12.32 11.39
C VAL A 33 -6.10 -11.57 10.55
N LEU A 34 -4.87 -11.40 11.04
CA LEU A 34 -3.79 -10.74 10.30
C LEU A 34 -3.47 -11.44 8.98
N VAL A 35 -3.38 -12.78 8.99
CA VAL A 35 -3.21 -13.56 7.75
C VAL A 35 -4.38 -13.32 6.81
N SER A 36 -5.62 -13.33 7.31
CA SER A 36 -6.81 -13.08 6.49
C SER A 36 -6.87 -11.66 5.91
N ILE A 37 -6.24 -10.67 6.56
CA ILE A 37 -6.08 -9.30 6.05
C ILE A 37 -4.97 -9.26 4.99
N GLN A 38 -3.87 -9.99 5.21
CA GLN A 38 -2.75 -10.04 4.27
C GLN A 38 -3.09 -10.73 2.96
N SER A 39 -3.88 -11.79 2.99
CA SER A 39 -4.28 -12.54 1.78
C SER A 39 -5.09 -11.74 0.76
N LEU A 40 -5.38 -10.46 1.03
CA LEU A 40 -6.28 -9.60 0.24
C LEU A 40 -5.53 -8.59 -0.60
N MET A 41 -4.28 -8.40 -0.20
CA MET A 41 -3.28 -7.68 -0.96
C MET A 41 -2.66 -8.69 -1.91
N ASP A 42 -3.50 -9.29 -2.75
CA ASP A 42 -3.11 -10.25 -3.79
C ASP A 42 -2.74 -9.53 -5.10
N GLU A 43 -2.34 -10.30 -6.12
CA GLU A 43 -1.93 -9.78 -7.42
C GLU A 43 -3.09 -9.23 -8.27
N GLU A 44 -4.35 -9.55 -7.92
CA GLU A 44 -5.53 -9.16 -8.69
C GLU A 44 -6.64 -8.58 -7.78
N PRO A 45 -6.36 -7.47 -7.07
CA PRO A 45 -7.30 -6.86 -6.12
C PRO A 45 -8.57 -6.32 -6.78
N PHE A 46 -8.65 -6.29 -8.11
CA PHE A 46 -9.89 -5.98 -8.81
C PHE A 46 -10.98 -7.02 -8.52
N TYR A 47 -10.66 -8.31 -8.48
CA TYR A 47 -11.61 -9.37 -8.13
C TYR A 47 -12.03 -9.35 -6.66
N ASN A 48 -11.40 -8.46 -5.90
CA ASN A 48 -11.77 -8.04 -4.57
C ASN A 48 -12.78 -6.87 -4.59
N GLU A 49 -13.48 -6.55 -5.69
CA GLU A 49 -14.57 -5.55 -5.72
C GLU A 49 -15.98 -6.16 -5.93
N PRO A 50 -17.06 -5.59 -5.33
CA PRO A 50 -18.40 -6.20 -5.39
C PRO A 50 -18.86 -6.42 -6.84
N GLY A 51 -19.26 -7.65 -7.18
CA GLY A 51 -19.72 -7.99 -8.52
C GLY A 51 -18.62 -8.26 -9.56
N THR A 52 -17.33 -8.15 -9.20
CA THR A 52 -16.24 -8.29 -10.18
C THR A 52 -15.66 -9.69 -10.30
N THR A 53 -15.93 -10.60 -9.34
CA THR A 53 -15.28 -11.92 -9.23
C THR A 53 -15.33 -12.79 -10.48
N TRP A 54 -16.32 -12.58 -11.34
CA TRP A 54 -16.52 -13.37 -12.57
C TRP A 54 -16.39 -12.53 -13.84
N MET A 55 -15.90 -11.29 -13.74
CA MET A 55 -15.75 -10.40 -14.89
C MET A 55 -14.45 -10.69 -15.64
N PRO A 56 -14.48 -11.10 -16.91
CA PRO A 56 -13.27 -11.37 -17.70
C PRO A 56 -12.69 -10.06 -18.24
N VAL A 57 -12.14 -9.21 -17.37
CA VAL A 57 -11.58 -7.91 -17.73
C VAL A 57 -10.10 -7.82 -17.38
N SER A 58 -9.34 -7.01 -18.12
CA SER A 58 -7.96 -6.71 -17.74
C SER A 58 -7.94 -5.93 -16.43
N THR A 59 -7.18 -6.44 -15.46
CA THR A 59 -7.01 -5.87 -14.11
C THR A 59 -5.76 -4.98 -14.01
N GLU A 60 -4.92 -4.94 -15.06
CA GLU A 60 -3.64 -4.20 -15.11
C GLU A 60 -3.80 -2.74 -14.68
N GLN A 61 -4.82 -2.06 -15.22
CA GLN A 61 -5.13 -0.68 -14.89
C GLN A 61 -5.49 -0.51 -13.39
N TYR A 62 -6.30 -1.42 -12.85
CA TYR A 62 -6.65 -1.40 -11.43
C TYR A 62 -5.42 -1.64 -10.55
N ASN A 63 -4.54 -2.56 -10.95
CA ASN A 63 -3.30 -2.87 -10.26
C ASN A 63 -2.33 -1.70 -10.26
N ASP A 64 -2.22 -0.97 -11.38
CA ASP A 64 -1.40 0.24 -11.45
C ASP A 64 -1.92 1.34 -10.53
N ARG A 65 -3.25 1.53 -10.45
CA ARG A 65 -3.86 2.43 -9.47
C ARG A 65 -3.53 2.05 -8.04
N VAL A 66 -3.75 0.79 -7.67
CA VAL A 66 -3.48 0.30 -6.31
C VAL A 66 -1.99 0.46 -6.00
N GLY A 67 -1.11 0.16 -6.96
CA GLY A 67 0.33 0.35 -6.85
C GLY A 67 0.73 1.81 -6.61
N HIS A 68 0.19 2.74 -7.41
CA HIS A 68 0.42 4.18 -7.23
C HIS A 68 0.00 4.64 -5.84
N GLU A 69 -1.24 4.34 -5.43
CA GLU A 69 -1.76 4.75 -4.13
C GLU A 69 -1.02 4.09 -2.96
N THR A 70 -0.56 2.86 -3.13
CA THR A 70 0.27 2.17 -2.13
C THR A 70 1.58 2.91 -1.89
N VAL A 71 2.30 3.29 -2.96
CA VAL A 71 3.55 4.06 -2.79
C VAL A 71 3.25 5.46 -2.25
N ARG A 72 2.23 6.14 -2.78
CA ARG A 72 1.89 7.50 -2.38
C ARG A 72 1.50 7.61 -0.91
N VAL A 73 0.63 6.71 -0.42
CA VAL A 73 0.04 6.78 0.92
C VAL A 73 0.73 5.82 1.88
N ALA A 74 0.70 4.53 1.58
CA ALA A 74 1.19 3.51 2.51
C ALA A 74 2.72 3.51 2.67
N VAL A 75 3.46 4.09 1.73
CA VAL A 75 4.91 4.29 1.82
C VAL A 75 5.25 5.74 2.16
N CYS A 76 5.01 6.69 1.25
CA CYS A 76 5.51 8.06 1.43
C CYS A 76 4.88 8.77 2.63
N ASP A 77 3.55 8.75 2.80
CA ASP A 77 2.91 9.44 3.94
C ASP A 77 3.34 8.82 5.29
N VAL A 78 3.49 7.49 5.35
CA VAL A 78 3.92 6.75 6.55
C VAL A 78 5.37 7.07 6.90
N VAL A 79 6.27 7.04 5.92
CA VAL A 79 7.69 7.38 6.11
C VAL A 79 7.84 8.84 6.53
N GLU A 80 7.12 9.76 5.90
CA GLU A 80 7.11 11.17 6.30
C GLU A 80 6.64 11.36 7.74
N ALA A 81 5.58 10.65 8.15
CA ALA A 81 5.11 10.68 9.52
C ALA A 81 6.14 10.10 10.51
N CYS A 82 6.89 9.07 10.11
CA CYS A 82 7.98 8.49 10.90
C CYS A 82 9.21 9.41 11.02
N LEU A 83 9.42 10.31 10.06
CA LEU A 83 10.51 11.28 10.07
C LEU A 83 10.21 12.55 10.89
N ARG A 84 9.01 12.71 11.44
CA ARG A 84 8.66 13.84 12.33
C ARG A 84 9.28 13.65 13.71
N ASP A 85 9.45 14.74 14.44
CA ASP A 85 9.95 14.71 15.82
C ASP A 85 9.03 13.90 16.75
N GLN A 86 7.72 13.93 16.49
CA GLN A 86 6.70 13.19 17.23
C GLN A 86 5.87 12.34 16.25
N PRO A 87 6.34 11.12 15.92
CA PRO A 87 5.61 10.24 15.03
C PRO A 87 4.35 9.68 15.71
N PRO A 88 3.23 9.50 14.99
CA PRO A 88 1.98 8.97 15.53
C PRO A 88 2.00 7.44 15.73
N TYR A 89 3.18 6.82 15.68
CA TYR A 89 3.37 5.37 15.75
C TYR A 89 4.24 4.99 16.94
N PRO A 90 4.06 3.79 17.52
CA PRO A 90 4.96 3.27 18.55
C PRO A 90 6.43 3.30 18.11
N PRO A 91 7.38 3.72 18.99
CA PRO A 91 8.79 3.89 18.61
C PRO A 91 9.44 2.66 17.97
N TYR A 92 9.10 1.46 18.44
CA TYR A 92 9.63 0.22 17.87
C TYR A 92 9.16 0.00 16.41
N LEU A 93 7.93 0.41 16.07
CA LEU A 93 7.43 0.33 14.70
C LEU A 93 8.10 1.36 13.80
N VAL A 94 8.35 2.56 14.30
CA VAL A 94 9.07 3.61 13.54
C VAL A 94 10.42 3.09 13.05
N GLY A 95 11.20 2.49 13.95
CA GLY A 95 12.51 1.92 13.59
C GLY A 95 12.42 0.80 12.54
N VAL A 96 11.44 -0.10 12.69
CA VAL A 96 11.20 -1.17 11.71
C VAL A 96 10.77 -0.60 10.36
N ILE A 97 9.84 0.37 10.34
CA ILE A 97 9.34 1.01 9.12
C ILE A 97 10.48 1.66 8.34
N LEU A 98 11.29 2.48 8.99
CA LEU A 98 12.39 3.21 8.33
C LEU A 98 13.46 2.24 7.80
N LYS A 99 13.78 1.20 8.57
CA LYS A 99 14.73 0.17 8.14
C LYS A 99 14.20 -0.62 6.94
N THR A 100 12.97 -1.13 7.01
CA THR A 100 12.36 -1.89 5.90
C THR A 100 12.16 -1.04 4.65
N PHE A 101 11.86 0.25 4.82
CA PHE A 101 11.82 1.20 3.70
C PHE A 101 13.19 1.32 3.03
N ALA A 102 14.27 1.52 3.79
CA ALA A 102 15.62 1.61 3.24
C ALA A 102 16.04 0.33 2.50
N GLU A 103 15.73 -0.85 3.07
CA GLU A 103 16.01 -2.16 2.45
C GLU A 103 15.22 -2.40 1.15
N SER A 104 14.03 -1.80 1.02
CA SER A 104 13.13 -1.98 -0.12
C SER A 104 13.11 -0.79 -1.09
N TYR A 105 13.93 0.24 -0.85
CA TYR A 105 13.89 1.50 -1.58
C TYR A 105 14.01 1.32 -3.09
N ASP A 106 14.97 0.52 -3.55
CA ASP A 106 15.21 0.28 -4.98
C ASP A 106 14.01 -0.34 -5.68
N LYS A 107 13.23 -1.17 -4.96
CA LYS A 107 11.99 -1.78 -5.49
C LYS A 107 10.91 -0.71 -5.71
N TYR A 108 10.74 0.19 -4.76
CA TYR A 108 9.79 1.30 -4.89
C TYR A 108 10.19 2.24 -6.03
N GLU A 109 11.48 2.62 -6.10
CA GLU A 109 11.95 3.56 -7.12
C GLU A 109 11.80 2.95 -8.53
N SER A 110 12.18 1.68 -8.70
CA SER A 110 12.06 0.97 -9.98
C SER A 110 10.60 0.84 -10.43
N ARG A 111 9.68 0.54 -9.51
CA ARG A 111 8.24 0.43 -9.82
C ARG A 111 7.65 1.78 -10.24
N VAL A 112 7.96 2.86 -9.53
CA VAL A 112 7.45 4.20 -9.87
C VAL A 112 8.04 4.70 -11.18
N LYS A 113 9.33 4.45 -11.46
CA LYS A 113 9.97 4.78 -12.75
C LYS A 113 9.27 4.09 -13.92
N ALA A 114 9.06 2.77 -13.82
CA ALA A 114 8.39 2.01 -14.88
C ALA A 114 6.97 2.55 -15.15
N LEU A 115 6.25 2.94 -14.09
CA LEU A 115 4.91 3.53 -14.23
C LEU A 115 4.93 4.95 -14.81
N ALA A 116 5.92 5.77 -14.49
CA ALA A 116 6.08 7.11 -15.07
C ALA A 116 6.32 7.04 -16.59
N GLU A 117 7.14 6.09 -17.04
CA GLU A 117 7.38 5.86 -18.47
C GLU A 117 6.09 5.43 -19.19
N LEU A 118 5.24 4.62 -18.55
CA LEU A 118 3.95 4.18 -19.09
C LEU A 118 2.89 5.29 -19.10
N ASP A 119 2.88 6.18 -18.10
CA ASP A 119 1.89 7.26 -17.94
C ASP A 119 1.96 8.31 -19.05
N SER A 120 3.16 8.55 -19.57
CA SER A 120 3.36 9.40 -20.75
C SER A 120 2.58 8.93 -21.99
N ALA A 121 2.08 7.68 -22.00
CA ALA A 121 1.27 7.09 -23.07
C ALA A 121 -0.24 6.89 -22.76
N ARG A 122 -0.71 6.99 -21.50
CA ARG A 122 -2.07 6.54 -21.10
C ARG A 122 -2.82 7.55 -20.21
N ARG A 123 -3.21 8.70 -20.79
CA ARG A 123 -3.71 9.87 -20.03
C ARG A 123 -5.09 9.82 -19.39
N LEU A 124 -5.90 8.76 -19.55
CA LEU A 124 -7.26 8.76 -18.99
C LEU A 124 -7.62 7.39 -18.42
N PHE A 125 -7.86 7.39 -17.12
CA PHE A 125 -8.31 6.25 -16.36
C PHE A 125 -9.81 6.34 -16.14
N GLN A 126 -10.59 5.37 -16.64
CA GLN A 126 -11.99 5.20 -16.28
C GLN A 126 -12.15 3.84 -15.60
N THR A 127 -12.06 3.81 -14.28
CA THR A 127 -12.54 2.64 -13.52
C THR A 127 -13.61 3.10 -12.56
N MET A 128 -14.78 2.45 -12.60
CA MET A 128 -15.88 2.69 -11.67
C MET A 128 -16.32 4.17 -11.63
N GLY A 129 -16.27 4.88 -12.76
CA GLY A 129 -16.75 6.27 -12.90
C GLY A 129 -15.83 7.36 -12.32
N LEU A 130 -14.64 7.02 -11.83
CA LEU A 130 -13.66 8.00 -11.33
C LEU A 130 -12.56 8.23 -12.36
N THR A 131 -12.46 9.46 -12.85
CA THR A 131 -11.35 9.92 -13.70
C THR A 131 -10.33 10.63 -12.84
N THR A 132 -9.18 10.01 -12.62
CA THR A 132 -8.05 10.63 -11.92
C THR A 132 -6.80 10.50 -12.80
N ALA A 133 -6.13 11.62 -13.05
CA ALA A 133 -4.78 11.61 -13.60
C ALA A 133 -3.81 11.28 -12.45
N TYR A 134 -2.97 10.27 -12.65
CA TYR A 134 -1.91 9.94 -11.69
C TYR A 134 -0.68 10.75 -12.06
N LEU A 135 0.05 11.26 -11.07
CA LEU A 135 1.23 12.09 -11.28
C LEU A 135 2.45 11.33 -10.77
N TYR A 136 3.08 10.56 -11.65
CA TYR A 136 4.20 9.69 -11.27
C TYR A 136 5.51 10.46 -11.11
N GLU A 137 5.77 11.52 -11.88
CA GLU A 137 7.00 12.31 -11.76
C GLU A 137 7.09 13.04 -10.41
N PRO A 138 6.04 13.71 -9.91
CA PRO A 138 6.03 14.25 -8.56
C PRO A 138 6.19 13.17 -7.49
N LEU A 139 5.56 12.00 -7.67
CA LEU A 139 5.69 10.89 -6.74
C LEU A 139 7.12 10.35 -6.68
N LEU A 140 7.78 10.21 -7.84
CA LEU A 140 9.18 9.78 -7.93
C LEU A 140 10.12 10.78 -7.25
N SER A 141 9.89 12.07 -7.47
CA SER A 141 10.66 13.15 -6.86
C SER A 141 10.51 13.12 -5.33
N ARG A 142 9.28 12.96 -4.84
CA ARG A 142 8.97 12.81 -3.41
C ARG A 142 9.66 11.58 -2.81
N LEU A 143 9.56 10.42 -3.46
CA LEU A 143 10.17 9.18 -3.00
C LEU A 143 11.69 9.32 -2.85
N ARG A 144 12.36 9.96 -3.82
CA ARG A 144 13.81 10.22 -3.78
C ARG A 144 14.24 11.09 -2.62
N GLN A 145 13.50 12.17 -2.38
CA GLN A 145 13.75 13.07 -1.25
C GLN A 145 13.61 12.32 0.08
N LEU A 146 12.63 11.44 0.21
CA LEU A 146 12.46 10.60 1.40
C LEU A 146 13.59 9.59 1.55
N GLY A 147 14.01 8.95 0.47
CA GLY A 147 15.16 8.04 0.46
C GLY A 147 16.40 8.67 1.08
N GLN A 148 16.74 9.89 0.66
CA GLN A 148 17.88 10.63 1.20
C GLN A 148 17.73 10.95 2.69
N ARG A 149 16.55 11.47 3.10
CA ARG A 149 16.29 11.82 4.50
C ARG A 149 16.31 10.61 5.44
N VAL A 150 15.81 9.46 5.00
CA VAL A 150 15.85 8.23 5.79
C VAL A 150 17.28 7.74 5.95
N LYS A 151 18.08 7.79 4.88
CA LYS A 151 19.49 7.41 4.92
C LYS A 151 20.27 8.25 5.94
N GLU A 152 20.12 9.58 5.88
CA GLU A 152 20.75 10.51 6.83
C GLU A 152 20.35 10.21 8.28
N LYS A 153 19.07 9.91 8.53
CA LYS A 153 18.58 9.57 9.86
C LYS A 153 19.17 8.26 10.39
N ILE A 154 19.24 7.22 9.54
CA ILE A 154 19.82 5.92 9.93
C ILE A 154 21.32 6.06 10.22
N GLU A 155 22.05 6.85 9.43
CA GLU A 155 23.48 7.13 9.65
C GLU A 155 23.71 7.90 10.96
N ALA A 156 22.87 8.90 11.26
CA ALA A 156 22.92 9.64 12.52
C ALA A 156 22.66 8.75 13.74
N ASP A 157 21.63 7.90 13.67
CA ASP A 157 21.26 6.97 14.76
C ASP A 157 22.31 5.85 14.96
N GLY A 158 23.03 5.47 13.89
CA GLY A 158 24.10 4.47 13.91
C GLY A 158 25.44 4.98 14.45
N THR A 159 25.73 6.27 14.29
CA THR A 159 26.98 6.91 14.77
C THR A 159 26.93 7.23 16.27
N GLY A 160 25.74 7.21 16.88
CA GLY A 160 25.52 7.47 18.31
C GLY A 160 25.51 6.23 19.22
N ARG A 161 25.95 5.07 18.74
CA ARG A 161 26.04 3.81 19.51
C ARG A 161 27.47 3.36 19.73
#